data_AF-A0AAD8TNH7-F1
#
_entry.id   AF-A0AAD8TNH7-F1
#
_cell.length_a   1.000
_cell.length_b   1.000
_cell.length_c   1.000
_cell.angle_alpha   90.00
_cell.angle_beta   90.00
_cell.angle_gamma   90.00
#
_symmetry.space_group_name_H-M   'P 1'
#
loop_
_entity.id
_entity.type
_entity.pdbx_description
1 polymer ?
#
loop_
_entity_poly.entity_id
_entity_poly.type
_entity_poly.pdbx_seq_one_letter_code
_entity_poly.pdbx_strand_id
1 'polypeptide(L)'
;MATADLGSTEWERSKISTQDINLLKKLGISKKQDSLRFPKEESYQSPPMEYRPLMKEFIRLGTQFIGYRDYAAKLEETLAESKKRADALAIKLEQSEKARKKAEADAAAIEGLRKRLHDAETSLSDNIAQQSAREKEILTRLESQSRRFVRKTQQDYDLENPEGDRLLDALSLLEIHGDEAREGLAKARTDLSRLFSYFFKKKEEPATFTALAKCFNSQEDLGLQLRQEGLKVGVEGTIALVADIQQDVDWARVGDTKEMETKRWQSLIKAAKPNSKKILAYLGCKPTPAPSSSKPEICYPKLDMSQIVAKCLDKMSKRKRDVGKIDDAVTPVAEDMMDELLRMDAEFFVKGSYAEHSTRAERVNIDDILGIN
;
A
#
# COMPACT_ATOMS: atom_id res chain seq x y z
N MET A 1 -15.23 -28.41 60.69
CA MET A 1 -16.34 -27.78 61.43
C MET A 1 -15.96 -26.32 61.65
N ALA A 2 -16.58 -25.41 60.90
CA ALA A 2 -16.44 -23.97 61.05
C ALA A 2 -17.84 -23.38 60.96
N THR A 3 -18.31 -22.80 62.06
CA THR A 3 -19.61 -22.14 62.19
C THR A 3 -19.51 -20.72 61.63
N ALA A 4 -20.30 -20.44 60.59
CA ALA A 4 -20.46 -19.10 60.05
C ALA A 4 -21.49 -18.33 60.88
N ASP A 5 -21.07 -17.15 61.32
CA ASP A 5 -21.84 -16.16 62.08
C ASP A 5 -22.79 -15.42 61.11
N LEU A 6 -24.10 -15.48 61.39
CA LEU A 6 -25.13 -14.81 60.61
C LEU A 6 -25.26 -13.36 61.10
N GLY A 7 -24.61 -12.44 60.37
CA GLY A 7 -24.68 -11.01 60.61
C GLY A 7 -26.12 -10.48 60.59
N SER A 8 -26.41 -9.58 61.54
CA SER A 8 -27.66 -8.84 61.64
C SER A 8 -27.89 -7.99 60.39
N THR A 9 -28.80 -8.41 59.53
CA THR A 9 -29.36 -7.53 58.48
C THR A 9 -30.29 -6.52 59.14
N GLU A 10 -29.76 -5.35 59.46
CA GLU A 10 -30.58 -4.16 59.71
C GLU A 10 -31.41 -3.87 58.44
N TRP A 11 -32.73 -3.90 58.59
CA TRP A 11 -33.65 -3.47 57.54
C TRP A 11 -33.48 -1.95 57.37
N GLU A 12 -32.71 -1.54 56.35
CA GLU A 12 -32.65 -0.15 55.93
C GLU A 12 -34.07 0.31 55.56
N ARG A 13 -34.65 1.15 56.43
CA ARG A 13 -35.91 1.84 56.14
C ARG A 13 -35.69 2.69 54.89
N SER A 14 -36.26 2.25 53.76
CA SER A 14 -36.24 3.01 52.52
C SER A 14 -36.72 4.44 52.79
N LYS A 15 -35.84 5.42 52.55
CA LYS A 15 -36.15 6.83 52.69
C LYS A 15 -37.22 7.19 51.67
N ILE A 16 -38.46 7.37 52.15
CA ILE A 16 -39.56 7.89 51.34
C ILE A 16 -39.12 9.24 50.76
N SER A 17 -39.20 9.39 49.43
CA SER A 17 -38.82 10.62 48.75
C SER A 17 -39.72 11.78 49.18
N THR A 18 -39.15 12.98 49.27
CA THR A 18 -39.91 14.22 49.57
C THR A 18 -41.03 14.46 48.56
N GLN A 19 -40.91 13.94 47.33
CA GLN A 19 -41.98 13.98 46.33
C GLN A 19 -43.19 13.12 46.72
N ASP A 20 -42.98 11.92 47.26
CA ASP A 20 -44.05 11.02 47.68
C ASP A 20 -44.83 11.60 48.88
N ILE A 21 -44.12 12.24 49.81
CA ILE A 21 -44.74 12.92 50.96
C ILE A 21 -45.66 14.07 50.49
N ASN A 22 -45.23 14.83 49.48
CA ASN A 22 -46.03 15.92 48.93
C ASN A 22 -47.25 15.42 48.15
N LEU A 23 -47.12 14.28 47.48
CA LEU A 23 -48.24 13.64 46.78
C LEU A 23 -49.29 13.13 47.78
N LEU A 24 -48.86 12.50 48.88
CA LEU A 24 -49.74 12.05 49.97
C LEU A 24 -50.45 13.20 50.69
N LYS A 25 -49.78 14.36 50.83
CA LYS A 25 -50.41 15.60 51.34
C LYS A 25 -51.48 16.13 50.40
N LYS A 26 -51.19 16.17 49.08
CA LYS A 26 -52.15 16.63 48.06
C LYS A 26 -53.39 15.74 47.99
N LEU A 27 -53.23 14.43 48.19
CA LEU A 27 -54.34 13.47 48.23
C LEU A 27 -55.14 13.53 49.56
N GLY A 28 -54.75 14.38 50.51
CA GLY A 28 -55.46 14.54 51.79
C GLY A 28 -55.28 13.39 52.78
N ILE A 29 -54.39 12.44 52.48
CA ILE A 29 -54.19 11.21 53.25
C ILE A 29 -53.38 11.48 54.52
N SER A 30 -52.43 12.42 54.48
CA SER A 30 -51.58 12.76 55.63
C SER A 30 -52.12 13.98 56.39
N LYS A 31 -53.26 13.86 57.08
CA LYS A 31 -53.79 14.96 57.92
C LYS A 31 -53.36 14.93 59.39
N LYS A 32 -52.71 13.88 59.89
CA LYS A 32 -52.13 13.88 61.26
C LYS A 32 -50.83 13.07 61.30
N GLN A 33 -49.78 13.66 61.85
CA GLN A 33 -48.46 13.02 61.96
C GLN A 33 -48.49 11.82 62.94
N ASP A 34 -49.53 11.71 63.76
CA ASP A 34 -49.75 10.64 64.74
C ASP A 34 -50.82 9.60 64.37
N SER A 35 -51.50 9.71 63.22
CA SER A 35 -52.58 8.75 62.85
C SER A 35 -52.08 7.46 62.18
N LEU A 36 -50.77 7.31 61.98
CA LEU A 36 -50.13 6.09 61.48
C LEU A 36 -49.31 5.42 62.59
N ARG A 37 -49.91 5.26 63.78
CA ARG A 37 -49.44 4.25 64.73
C ARG A 37 -50.05 2.92 64.32
N PHE A 38 -49.26 2.06 63.70
CA PHE A 38 -49.62 0.66 63.57
C PHE A 38 -49.83 0.09 64.98
N PRO A 39 -50.96 -0.57 65.26
CA PRO A 39 -51.15 -1.28 66.53
C PRO A 39 -49.97 -2.23 66.77
N LYS A 40 -49.47 -2.31 68.00
CA LYS A 40 -48.50 -3.35 68.37
C LYS A 40 -49.13 -4.72 68.09
N GLU A 41 -48.31 -5.67 67.64
CA GLU A 41 -48.70 -6.97 67.04
C GLU A 41 -49.67 -7.85 67.86
N GLU A 42 -49.99 -7.50 69.11
CA GLU A 42 -50.75 -8.33 70.04
C GLU A 42 -52.27 -8.10 70.04
N SER A 43 -52.83 -7.23 69.19
CA SER A 43 -54.26 -6.90 69.24
C SER A 43 -55.05 -7.05 67.92
N TYR A 44 -54.68 -7.99 67.05
CA TYR A 44 -55.58 -8.41 65.97
C TYR A 44 -56.30 -9.69 66.38
N GLN A 45 -57.57 -9.56 66.77
CA GLN A 45 -58.48 -10.69 66.71
C GLN A 45 -58.44 -11.25 65.28
N SER A 46 -58.16 -12.55 65.16
CA SER A 46 -58.14 -13.24 63.87
C SER A 46 -59.40 -12.86 63.09
N PRO A 47 -59.28 -12.35 61.85
CA PRO A 47 -60.44 -11.89 61.10
C PRO A 47 -61.44 -13.05 60.95
N PRO A 48 -62.76 -12.77 60.97
CA PRO A 48 -63.79 -13.79 60.83
C PRO A 48 -63.47 -14.67 59.62
N MET A 49 -63.53 -16.00 59.79
CA MET A 49 -63.10 -16.98 58.76
C MET A 49 -63.76 -16.77 57.39
N GLU A 50 -64.90 -16.09 57.35
CA GLU A 50 -65.68 -15.79 56.14
C GLU A 50 -64.99 -14.82 55.16
N TYR A 51 -64.01 -14.02 55.59
CA TYR A 51 -63.32 -13.07 54.71
C TYR A 51 -62.03 -13.61 54.05
N ARG A 52 -61.54 -14.78 54.47
CA ARG A 52 -60.31 -15.37 53.91
C ARG A 52 -60.38 -15.70 52.41
N PRO A 53 -61.51 -16.17 51.84
CA PRO A 53 -61.61 -16.44 50.41
C PRO A 53 -61.50 -15.18 49.55
N LEU A 54 -62.16 -14.09 49.96
CA LEU A 54 -62.13 -12.80 49.25
C LEU A 54 -60.73 -12.18 49.24
N MET A 55 -59.99 -12.28 50.36
CA MET A 55 -58.64 -11.73 50.45
C MET A 55 -57.65 -12.43 49.50
N LYS A 56 -57.82 -13.75 49.28
CA LYS A 56 -56.99 -14.50 48.31
C LYS A 56 -57.22 -14.03 46.88
N GLU A 57 -58.46 -13.78 46.48
CA GLU A 57 -58.78 -13.25 45.15
C GLU A 57 -58.28 -11.81 44.96
N PHE A 58 -58.36 -10.96 45.99
CA PHE A 58 -57.77 -9.61 45.94
C PHE A 58 -56.25 -9.63 45.81
N ILE A 59 -55.55 -10.52 46.54
CA ILE A 59 -54.10 -10.68 46.40
C ILE A 59 -53.76 -11.21 45.00
N ARG A 60 -54.51 -12.18 44.48
CA ARG A 60 -54.33 -12.73 43.13
C ARG A 60 -54.50 -11.65 42.07
N LEU A 61 -55.55 -10.84 42.19
CA LEU A 61 -55.80 -9.71 41.29
C LEU A 61 -54.67 -8.66 41.38
N GLY A 62 -54.22 -8.33 42.59
CA GLY A 62 -53.09 -7.43 42.83
C GLY A 62 -51.80 -7.91 42.18
N THR A 63 -51.48 -9.21 42.27
CA THR A 63 -50.31 -9.79 41.60
C THR A 63 -50.39 -9.73 40.07
N GLN A 64 -51.59 -9.84 39.49
CA GLN A 64 -51.78 -9.66 38.05
C GLN A 64 -51.53 -8.21 37.61
N PHE A 65 -52.00 -7.22 38.39
CA PHE A 65 -51.74 -5.80 38.11
C PHE A 65 -50.26 -5.43 38.18
N ILE A 66 -49.50 -6.03 39.10
CA ILE A 66 -48.03 -5.85 39.16
C ILE A 66 -47.39 -6.39 37.88
N GLY A 67 -47.81 -7.58 37.42
CA GLY A 67 -47.32 -8.15 36.16
C GLY A 67 -47.60 -7.27 34.93
N TYR A 68 -48.80 -6.67 34.85
CA TYR A 68 -49.14 -5.74 33.76
C TYR A 68 -48.31 -4.45 33.80
N ARG A 69 -48.01 -3.92 34.99
CA ARG A 69 -47.15 -2.74 35.14
C ARG A 69 -45.73 -3.02 34.65
N ASP A 70 -45.16 -4.16 35.03
CA ASP A 70 -43.80 -4.53 34.63
C ASP A 70 -43.73 -4.84 33.12
N TYR A 71 -44.80 -5.39 32.55
CA TYR A 71 -44.93 -5.55 31.09
C TYR A 71 -45.02 -4.21 30.36
N ALA A 72 -45.81 -3.25 30.87
CA ALA A 72 -45.91 -1.92 30.29
C ALA A 72 -44.56 -1.18 30.31
N ALA A 73 -43.83 -1.26 31.42
CA ALA A 73 -42.49 -0.67 31.54
C ALA A 73 -41.50 -1.25 30.52
N LYS A 74 -41.49 -2.58 30.34
CA LYS A 74 -40.68 -3.24 29.29
C LYS A 74 -41.09 -2.79 27.89
N LEU A 75 -42.39 -2.63 27.65
CA LEU A 75 -42.90 -2.19 26.35
C LEU A 75 -42.47 -0.75 26.05
N GLU A 76 -42.49 0.14 27.04
CA GLU A 76 -41.97 1.51 26.89
C GLU A 76 -40.46 1.55 26.63
N GLU A 77 -39.69 0.70 27.32
CA GLU A 77 -38.25 0.57 27.10
C GLU A 77 -37.93 0.10 25.67
N THR A 78 -38.59 -0.96 25.20
CA THR A 78 -38.43 -1.45 23.81
C THR A 78 -38.89 -0.43 22.78
N LEU A 79 -39.94 0.36 23.07
CA LEU A 79 -40.37 1.46 22.22
C LEU A 79 -39.31 2.58 22.16
N ALA A 80 -38.70 2.93 23.30
CA ALA A 80 -37.63 3.93 23.34
C ALA A 80 -36.38 3.47 22.60
N GLU A 81 -36.00 2.20 22.73
CA GLU A 81 -34.88 1.62 21.98
C GLU A 81 -35.16 1.57 20.47
N SER A 82 -36.36 1.16 20.06
CA SER A 82 -36.72 1.10 18.64
C SER A 82 -36.74 2.49 18.00
N LYS A 83 -37.20 3.52 18.71
CA LYS A 83 -37.09 4.92 18.27
C LYS A 83 -35.63 5.36 18.10
N LYS A 84 -34.78 5.11 19.08
CA LYS A 84 -33.34 5.41 18.98
C LYS A 84 -32.67 4.71 17.79
N ARG A 85 -33.04 3.45 17.52
CA ARG A 85 -32.55 2.71 16.35
C ARG A 85 -33.05 3.31 15.04
N ALA A 86 -34.32 3.73 14.99
CA ALA A 86 -34.89 4.39 13.82
C ALA A 86 -34.17 5.71 13.50
N ASP A 87 -33.91 6.55 14.51
CA ASP A 87 -33.18 7.82 14.35
C ASP A 87 -31.74 7.57 13.88
N ALA A 88 -31.05 6.58 14.46
CA ALA A 88 -29.70 6.22 14.05
C ALA A 88 -29.65 5.71 12.60
N LEU A 89 -30.66 4.96 12.16
CA LEU A 89 -30.78 4.50 10.78
C LEU A 89 -31.07 5.66 9.81
N ALA A 90 -31.90 6.63 10.21
CA ALA A 90 -32.17 7.83 9.41
C ALA A 90 -30.89 8.65 9.16
N ILE A 91 -30.06 8.84 10.19
CA ILE A 91 -28.77 9.54 10.06
C ILE A 91 -27.82 8.79 9.12
N LYS A 92 -27.72 7.45 9.25
CA LYS A 92 -26.89 6.62 8.36
C LYS A 92 -27.37 6.69 6.92
N LEU A 93 -28.67 6.70 6.69
CA LEU A 93 -29.26 6.81 5.36
C LEU A 93 -28.93 8.16 4.72
N GLU A 94 -29.09 9.26 5.45
CA GLU A 94 -28.71 10.60 4.98
C GLU A 94 -27.22 10.71 4.63
N GLN A 95 -26.34 10.15 5.46
CA GLN A 95 -24.90 10.10 5.19
C GLN A 95 -24.60 9.27 3.94
N SER A 96 -25.25 8.12 3.76
CA SER A 96 -25.08 7.28 2.58
C SER A 96 -25.56 7.97 1.30
N GLU A 97 -26.65 8.74 1.34
CA GLU A 97 -27.13 9.51 0.19
C GLU A 97 -26.19 10.65 -0.18
N LYS A 98 -25.61 11.35 0.81
CA LYS A 98 -24.58 12.37 0.58
C LYS A 98 -23.33 11.75 -0.07
N ALA A 99 -22.89 10.59 0.41
CA ALA A 99 -21.78 9.86 -0.19
C ALA A 99 -22.08 9.42 -1.63
N ARG A 100 -23.30 8.92 -1.89
CA ARG A 100 -23.75 8.54 -3.25
C ARG A 100 -23.73 9.71 -4.22
N LYS A 101 -24.30 10.86 -3.82
CA LYS A 101 -24.32 12.08 -4.65
C LYS A 101 -22.91 12.58 -4.96
N LYS A 102 -21.99 12.49 -3.98
CA LYS A 102 -20.58 12.83 -4.20
C LYS A 102 -19.93 11.88 -5.22
N ALA A 103 -20.10 10.56 -5.04
CA ALA A 103 -19.56 9.57 -5.96
C ALA A 103 -20.10 9.73 -7.39
N GLU A 104 -21.37 10.09 -7.53
CA GLU A 104 -22.01 10.38 -8.84
C GLU A 104 -21.40 11.62 -9.51
N ALA A 105 -21.16 12.70 -8.74
CA ALA A 105 -20.48 13.89 -9.24
C ALA A 105 -19.02 13.60 -9.64
N ASP A 106 -18.29 12.83 -8.83
CA ASP A 106 -16.92 12.42 -9.11
C ASP A 106 -16.86 11.55 -10.37
N ALA A 107 -17.80 10.63 -10.56
CA ALA A 107 -17.91 9.80 -11.76
C ALA A 107 -18.16 10.65 -13.03
N ALA A 108 -19.03 11.65 -12.95
CA ALA A 108 -19.27 12.57 -14.07
C ALA A 108 -18.01 13.39 -14.42
N ALA A 109 -17.24 13.82 -13.41
CA ALA A 109 -15.98 14.53 -13.63
C ALA A 109 -14.92 13.63 -14.31
N ILE A 110 -14.81 12.37 -13.88
CA ILE A 110 -13.91 11.38 -14.48
C ILE A 110 -14.26 11.13 -15.95
N GLU A 111 -15.55 11.03 -16.28
CA GLU A 111 -15.99 10.83 -17.67
C GLU A 111 -15.62 12.04 -18.56
N GLY A 112 -15.71 13.26 -18.01
CA GLY A 112 -15.21 14.46 -18.68
C GLY A 112 -13.70 14.44 -18.94
N LEU A 113 -12.91 13.93 -17.99
CA LEU A 113 -11.46 13.77 -18.16
C LEU A 113 -11.12 12.69 -19.20
N ARG A 114 -11.86 11.57 -19.23
CA ARG A 114 -11.67 10.50 -20.22
C ARG A 114 -11.88 11.00 -21.65
N LYS A 115 -12.93 11.79 -21.88
CA LYS A 115 -13.16 12.41 -23.20
C LYS A 115 -12.00 13.30 -23.63
N ARG A 116 -11.53 14.19 -22.75
CA ARG A 116 -10.38 15.05 -23.04
C ARG A 116 -9.09 14.27 -23.32
N LEU A 117 -8.88 13.17 -22.59
CA LEU A 117 -7.74 12.28 -22.83
C LEU A 117 -7.83 11.65 -24.22
N HIS A 118 -9.00 11.13 -24.58
CA HIS A 118 -9.22 10.52 -25.90
C HIS A 118 -9.07 11.53 -27.05
N ASP A 119 -9.57 12.75 -26.89
CA ASP A 119 -9.39 13.84 -27.86
C ASP A 119 -7.89 14.20 -28.02
N ALA A 120 -7.15 14.24 -26.90
CA ALA A 120 -5.72 14.51 -26.91
C ALA A 120 -4.90 13.37 -27.56
N GLU A 121 -5.26 12.11 -27.30
CA GLU A 121 -4.64 10.93 -27.93
C GLU A 121 -4.87 10.91 -29.45
N THR A 122 -6.08 11.24 -29.88
CA THR A 122 -6.44 11.35 -31.30
C THR A 122 -5.64 12.47 -31.97
N SER A 123 -5.60 13.64 -31.34
CA SER A 123 -4.81 14.78 -31.85
C SER A 123 -3.31 14.49 -31.92
N LEU A 124 -2.76 13.77 -30.93
CA LEU A 124 -1.35 13.36 -30.94
C LEU A 124 -1.08 12.37 -32.08
N SER A 125 -1.96 11.40 -32.30
CA SER A 125 -1.85 10.42 -33.39
C SER A 125 -1.87 11.11 -34.76
N ASP A 126 -2.76 12.08 -34.96
CA ASP A 126 -2.81 12.87 -36.20
C ASP A 126 -1.51 13.68 -36.40
N ASN A 127 -0.99 14.29 -35.34
CA ASN A 127 0.27 15.03 -35.41
C ASN A 127 1.46 14.12 -35.76
N ILE A 128 1.52 12.91 -35.18
CA ILE A 128 2.56 11.91 -35.50
C ILE A 128 2.44 11.49 -36.98
N ALA A 129 1.22 11.26 -37.48
CA ALA A 129 1.00 10.91 -38.87
C ALA A 129 1.44 12.05 -39.82
N GLN A 130 1.13 13.30 -39.48
CA GLN A 130 1.57 14.47 -40.24
C GLN A 130 3.10 14.63 -40.21
N GLN A 131 3.73 14.44 -39.06
CA GLN A 131 5.19 14.52 -38.94
C GLN A 131 5.85 13.43 -39.77
N SER A 132 5.36 12.19 -39.69
CA SER A 132 5.85 11.06 -40.48
C SER A 132 5.74 11.32 -41.98
N ALA A 133 4.65 11.96 -42.42
CA ALA A 133 4.48 12.35 -43.83
C ALA A 133 5.51 13.42 -44.25
N ARG A 134 5.74 14.44 -43.41
CA ARG A 134 6.76 15.48 -43.67
C ARG A 134 8.18 14.91 -43.72
N GLU A 135 8.51 13.99 -42.82
CA GLU A 135 9.83 13.34 -42.78
C GLU A 135 10.08 12.49 -44.03
N LYS A 136 9.06 11.74 -44.49
CA LYS A 136 9.14 11.01 -45.77
C LYS A 136 9.37 11.94 -46.96
N GLU A 137 8.69 13.08 -47.00
CA GLU A 137 8.90 14.08 -48.06
C GLU A 137 10.34 14.63 -48.03
N ILE A 138 10.87 14.94 -46.85
CA ILE A 138 12.25 15.41 -46.69
C ILE A 138 13.25 14.34 -47.15
N LEU A 139 13.05 13.08 -46.75
CA LEU A 139 13.90 11.96 -47.17
C LEU A 139 13.91 11.79 -48.69
N THR A 140 12.74 11.77 -49.34
CA THR A 140 12.68 11.64 -50.81
C THR A 140 13.36 12.80 -51.55
N ARG A 141 13.29 14.02 -50.99
CA ARG A 141 14.00 15.19 -51.52
C ARG A 141 15.52 15.07 -51.34
N LEU A 142 15.98 14.64 -50.17
CA LEU A 142 17.40 14.41 -49.89
C LEU A 142 17.98 13.30 -50.76
N GLU A 143 17.28 12.19 -50.91
CA GLU A 143 17.67 11.11 -51.83
C GLU A 143 17.78 11.61 -53.26
N SER A 144 16.82 12.42 -53.71
CA SER A 144 16.84 13.02 -55.04
C SER A 144 18.03 13.97 -55.24
N GLN A 145 18.38 14.77 -54.22
CA GLN A 145 19.54 15.65 -54.23
C GLN A 145 20.85 14.86 -54.21
N SER A 146 20.95 13.83 -53.36
CA SER A 146 22.10 12.94 -53.27
C SER A 146 22.36 12.24 -54.61
N ARG A 147 21.33 11.68 -55.26
CA ARG A 147 21.46 11.08 -56.61
C ARG A 147 21.98 12.08 -57.65
N ARG A 148 21.56 13.35 -57.60
CA ARG A 148 22.07 14.40 -58.50
C ARG A 148 23.52 14.74 -58.19
N PHE A 149 23.89 14.82 -56.92
CA PHE A 149 25.25 15.11 -56.49
C PHE A 149 26.19 13.99 -56.91
N VAL A 150 25.85 12.73 -56.59
CA VAL A 150 26.61 11.54 -56.99
C VAL A 150 26.79 11.50 -58.50
N ARG A 151 25.73 11.68 -59.30
CA ARG A 151 25.87 11.74 -60.77
C ARG A 151 26.83 12.82 -61.24
N LYS A 152 26.85 13.99 -60.58
CA LYS A 152 27.73 15.10 -60.95
C LYS A 152 29.18 14.79 -60.57
N THR A 153 29.42 14.23 -59.38
CA THR A 153 30.79 13.88 -58.94
C THR A 153 31.35 12.67 -59.68
N GLN A 154 30.51 11.70 -60.08
CA GLN A 154 30.92 10.54 -60.89
C GLN A 154 31.20 10.91 -62.35
N GLN A 155 30.68 12.03 -62.87
CA GLN A 155 31.04 12.55 -64.20
C GLN A 155 32.38 13.31 -64.20
N ASP A 156 32.78 13.89 -63.06
CA ASP A 156 34.01 14.69 -62.95
C ASP A 156 35.23 13.88 -62.47
N TYR A 157 35.03 12.65 -61.98
CA TYR A 157 36.10 11.75 -61.56
C TYR A 157 35.80 10.31 -61.97
N ASP A 158 36.27 9.90 -63.15
CA ASP A 158 36.66 8.51 -63.43
C ASP A 158 37.91 8.16 -62.59
N LEU A 159 37.81 8.30 -61.28
CA LEU A 159 38.77 7.72 -60.35
C LEU A 159 38.23 6.34 -60.00
N GLU A 160 38.88 5.33 -60.59
CA GLU A 160 38.77 3.93 -60.22
C GLU A 160 38.58 3.80 -58.70
N ASN A 161 37.42 3.29 -58.30
CA ASN A 161 37.12 2.91 -56.92
C ASN A 161 38.23 1.94 -56.46
N PRO A 162 39.09 2.31 -55.49
CA PRO A 162 39.88 1.31 -54.81
C PRO A 162 38.93 0.66 -53.80
N GLU A 163 38.17 -0.33 -54.26
CA GLU A 163 37.55 -1.31 -53.39
C GLU A 163 38.66 -1.95 -52.53
N GLY A 164 38.88 -1.42 -51.32
CA GLY A 164 39.83 -2.03 -50.40
C GLY A 164 40.64 -1.10 -49.50
N ASP A 165 40.30 0.18 -49.34
CA ASP A 165 41.06 1.05 -48.43
C ASP A 165 40.67 0.80 -46.95
N ARG A 166 41.15 -0.35 -46.43
CA ARG A 166 40.97 -0.84 -45.04
C ARG A 166 41.29 0.19 -43.96
N LEU A 167 42.08 1.21 -44.28
CA LEU A 167 42.46 2.27 -43.35
C LEU A 167 41.32 3.27 -43.11
N LEU A 168 40.50 3.59 -44.12
CA LEU A 168 39.32 4.42 -43.94
C LEU A 168 38.28 3.71 -43.07
N ASP A 169 38.10 2.41 -43.29
CA ASP A 169 37.14 1.59 -42.51
C ASP A 169 37.57 1.48 -41.03
N ALA A 170 38.87 1.33 -40.77
CA ALA A 170 39.40 1.31 -39.41
C ALA A 170 39.27 2.65 -38.67
N LEU A 171 39.44 3.78 -39.37
CA LEU A 171 39.25 5.12 -38.79
C LEU A 171 37.78 5.41 -38.51
N SER A 172 36.88 5.03 -39.42
CA SER A 172 35.43 5.16 -39.19
C SER A 172 34.96 4.31 -38.01
N LEU A 173 35.46 3.07 -37.86
CA LEU A 173 35.18 2.25 -36.69
C LEU A 173 35.72 2.86 -35.39
N LEU A 174 36.92 3.45 -35.43
CA LEU A 174 37.50 4.12 -34.25
C LEU A 174 36.68 5.36 -33.85
N GLU A 175 36.16 6.11 -34.82
CA GLU A 175 35.30 7.27 -34.59
C GLU A 175 33.97 6.87 -33.96
N ILE A 176 33.30 5.84 -34.51
CA ILE A 176 32.04 5.29 -33.98
C ILE A 176 32.24 4.83 -32.53
N HIS A 177 33.27 4.02 -32.24
CA HIS A 177 33.54 3.57 -30.88
C HIS A 177 33.98 4.70 -29.95
N GLY A 178 34.60 5.75 -30.49
CA GLY A 178 34.93 6.97 -29.75
C GLY A 178 33.70 7.77 -29.33
N ASP A 179 32.66 7.82 -30.16
CA ASP A 179 31.37 8.42 -29.83
C ASP A 179 30.64 7.59 -28.75
N GLU A 180 30.56 6.28 -28.92
CA GLU A 180 29.95 5.36 -27.94
C GLU A 180 30.63 5.47 -26.57
N ALA A 181 31.96 5.54 -26.53
CA ALA A 181 32.72 5.71 -25.30
C ALA A 181 32.44 7.06 -24.63
N ARG A 182 32.32 8.14 -25.41
CA ARG A 182 31.98 9.48 -24.90
C ARG A 182 30.56 9.52 -24.33
N GLU A 183 29.60 8.93 -25.01
CA GLU A 183 28.22 8.84 -24.53
C GLU A 183 28.14 8.01 -23.24
N GLY A 184 28.81 6.85 -23.21
CA GLY A 184 28.90 6.00 -22.03
C GLY A 184 29.48 6.74 -20.82
N LEU A 185 30.55 7.51 -21.01
CA LEU A 185 31.15 8.33 -19.95
C LEU A 185 30.22 9.47 -19.50
N ALA A 186 29.49 10.10 -20.41
CA ALA A 186 28.51 11.14 -20.06
C ALA A 186 27.35 10.58 -19.23
N LYS A 187 26.85 9.40 -19.59
CA LYS A 187 25.81 8.69 -18.84
C LYS A 187 26.31 8.26 -17.46
N ALA A 188 27.49 7.64 -17.39
CA ALA A 188 28.12 7.25 -16.13
C ALA A 188 28.34 8.45 -15.20
N ARG A 189 28.77 9.59 -15.75
CA ARG A 189 28.88 10.84 -14.98
C ARG A 189 27.54 11.25 -14.40
N THR A 190 26.49 11.28 -15.22
CA THR A 190 25.14 11.67 -14.80
C THR A 190 24.62 10.78 -13.66
N ASP A 191 24.84 9.47 -13.76
CA ASP A 191 24.42 8.51 -12.73
C ASP A 191 25.24 8.68 -11.44
N LEU A 192 26.56 8.87 -11.53
CA LEU A 192 27.39 9.16 -10.36
C LEU A 192 27.05 10.49 -9.71
N SER A 193 26.74 11.54 -10.47
CA SER A 193 26.31 12.85 -9.95
C SER A 193 24.99 12.73 -9.18
N ARG A 194 24.03 11.96 -9.71
CA ARG A 194 22.78 11.66 -9.00
C ARG A 194 23.08 10.98 -7.67
N LEU A 195 23.89 9.92 -7.68
CA LEU A 195 24.28 9.17 -6.48
C LEU A 195 25.08 10.03 -5.48
N PHE A 196 25.89 10.98 -5.97
CA PHE A 196 26.76 11.80 -5.13
C PHE A 196 25.97 12.61 -4.10
N SER A 197 24.84 13.18 -4.51
CA SER A 197 23.95 13.94 -3.63
C SER A 197 23.39 13.10 -2.46
N TYR A 198 23.20 11.79 -2.67
CA TYR A 198 22.69 10.88 -1.66
C TYR A 198 23.75 10.50 -0.62
N PHE A 199 24.96 10.20 -1.08
CA PHE A 199 26.05 9.72 -0.21
C PHE A 199 26.85 10.85 0.45
N PHE A 200 26.96 12.02 -0.19
CA PHE A 200 27.80 13.12 0.26
C PHE A 200 26.99 14.39 0.53
N LYS A 201 26.02 14.29 1.45
CA LYS A 201 25.22 15.45 1.91
C LYS A 201 26.16 16.57 2.37
N LYS A 202 26.02 17.77 1.79
CA LYS A 202 26.80 19.00 2.09
C LYS A 202 28.23 19.08 1.52
N LYS A 203 28.64 18.19 0.61
CA LYS A 203 29.89 18.39 -0.16
C LYS A 203 29.55 18.91 -1.56
N GLU A 204 30.42 19.75 -2.10
CA GLU A 204 30.32 20.19 -3.49
C GLU A 204 30.68 19.06 -4.45
N GLU A 205 29.94 18.96 -5.55
CA GLU A 205 30.16 17.94 -6.58
C GLU A 205 31.47 18.24 -7.36
N PRO A 206 32.37 17.26 -7.52
CA PRO A 206 33.57 17.45 -8.31
C PRO A 206 33.27 17.73 -9.78
N ALA A 207 33.93 18.73 -10.37
CA ALA A 207 33.71 19.14 -11.76
C ALA A 207 34.20 18.13 -12.82
N THR A 208 35.09 17.20 -12.45
CA THR A 208 35.66 16.21 -13.36
C THR A 208 35.19 14.79 -13.02
N PHE A 209 34.94 13.97 -14.05
CA PHE A 209 34.49 12.58 -13.88
C PHE A 209 35.48 11.75 -13.05
N THR A 210 36.78 11.94 -13.25
CA THR A 210 37.83 11.22 -12.51
C THR A 210 37.84 11.55 -11.03
N ALA A 211 37.59 12.82 -10.66
CA ALA A 211 37.47 13.23 -9.26
C ALA A 211 36.18 12.67 -8.64
N LEU A 212 35.06 12.72 -9.38
CA LEU A 212 33.78 12.15 -8.98
C LEU A 212 33.90 10.64 -8.72
N ALA A 213 34.47 9.88 -9.66
CA ALA A 213 34.68 8.44 -9.52
C ALA A 213 35.61 8.09 -8.34
N LYS A 214 36.63 8.91 -8.07
CA LYS A 214 37.50 8.72 -6.90
C LYS A 214 36.75 8.87 -5.57
N CYS A 215 35.71 9.70 -5.49
CA CYS A 215 34.87 9.79 -4.29
C CYS A 215 34.17 8.46 -3.97
N PHE A 216 33.77 7.70 -5.01
CA PHE A 216 33.12 6.39 -4.86
C PHE A 216 34.10 5.24 -4.62
N ASN A 217 35.38 5.40 -4.96
CA ASN A 217 36.43 4.41 -4.75
C ASN A 217 37.11 4.51 -3.37
N SER A 218 36.60 5.33 -2.44
CA SER A 218 37.14 5.39 -1.09
C SER A 218 36.92 4.05 -0.35
N GLN A 219 37.86 3.64 0.49
CA GLN A 219 37.79 2.39 1.29
C GLN A 219 36.61 2.34 2.28
N GLU A 220 35.87 3.44 2.44
CA GLU A 220 34.74 3.52 3.34
C GLU A 220 33.46 3.08 2.61
N ASP A 221 32.72 2.15 3.22
CA ASP A 221 31.47 1.64 2.68
C ASP A 221 30.40 2.75 2.72
N LEU A 222 30.26 3.46 1.59
CA LEU A 222 29.31 4.56 1.41
C LEU A 222 27.86 4.12 1.65
N GLY A 223 27.56 2.84 1.40
CA GLY A 223 26.26 2.25 1.66
C GLY A 223 25.99 1.98 3.14
N LEU A 224 27.02 1.92 3.99
CA LEU A 224 26.86 1.63 5.42
C LEU A 224 26.03 2.71 6.10
N GLN A 225 26.30 3.99 5.84
CA GLN A 225 25.54 5.08 6.43
C GLN A 225 24.08 5.07 5.97
N LEU A 226 23.82 4.80 4.70
CA LEU A 226 22.47 4.70 4.15
C LEU A 226 21.70 3.52 4.76
N ARG A 227 22.35 2.36 4.92
CA ARG A 227 21.76 1.18 5.57
C ARG A 227 21.52 1.41 7.06
N GLN A 228 22.41 2.13 7.76
CA GLN A 228 22.22 2.52 9.15
C GLN A 228 21.07 3.52 9.32
N GLU A 229 20.94 4.51 8.43
CA GLU A 229 19.81 5.44 8.40
C GLU A 229 18.50 4.70 8.12
N GLY A 230 18.47 3.81 7.13
CA GLY A 230 17.31 2.97 6.80
C GLY A 230 16.91 2.05 7.95
N LEU A 231 17.88 1.37 8.57
CA LEU A 231 17.63 0.52 9.74
C LEU A 231 17.08 1.32 10.92
N LYS A 232 17.61 2.52 11.16
CA LYS A 232 17.09 3.43 12.19
C LYS A 232 15.64 3.81 11.92
N VAL A 233 15.31 4.21 10.68
CA VAL A 233 13.93 4.55 10.30
C VAL A 233 13.00 3.35 10.46
N GLY A 234 13.44 2.15 10.05
CA GLY A 234 12.69 0.91 10.22
C GLY A 234 12.42 0.60 11.69
N VAL A 235 13.46 0.61 12.55
CA VAL A 235 13.32 0.36 13.99
C VAL A 235 12.42 1.41 14.67
N GLU A 236 12.58 2.69 14.35
CA GLU A 236 11.72 3.76 14.87
C GLU A 236 10.26 3.60 14.41
N GLY A 237 10.04 3.23 13.15
CA GLY A 237 8.71 2.98 12.58
C GLY A 237 8.03 1.76 13.20
N THR A 238 8.76 0.65 13.38
CA THR A 238 8.23 -0.56 14.04
C THR A 238 7.84 -0.27 15.48
N ILE A 239 8.67 0.43 16.27
CA ILE A 239 8.33 0.81 17.64
C ILE A 239 7.10 1.74 17.66
N ALA A 240 7.02 2.69 16.73
CA ALA A 240 5.88 3.59 16.62
C ALA A 240 4.57 2.85 16.30
N LEU A 241 4.60 1.84 15.44
CA LEU A 241 3.44 1.02 15.10
C LEU A 241 3.03 0.09 16.23
N VAL A 242 4.00 -0.56 16.89
CA VAL A 242 3.77 -1.39 18.09
C VAL A 242 3.17 -0.55 19.24
N ALA A 243 3.57 0.72 19.36
CA ALA A 243 3.02 1.60 20.38
C ALA A 243 1.58 2.04 20.08
N ASP A 244 1.19 2.11 18.80
CA ASP A 244 -0.15 2.50 18.36
C ASP A 244 -1.14 1.33 18.36
N ILE A 245 -0.66 0.13 18.02
CA ILE A 245 -1.43 -1.10 17.94
C ILE A 245 -0.99 -1.99 19.10
N GLN A 246 -1.79 -2.11 20.16
CA GLN A 246 -1.49 -2.98 21.32
C GLN A 246 -1.53 -4.50 20.99
N GLN A 247 -1.24 -4.92 19.76
CA GLN A 247 -1.22 -6.31 19.26
C GLN A 247 -0.32 -6.47 18.01
N ASP A 248 -0.11 -7.74 17.59
CA ASP A 248 0.89 -8.23 16.62
C ASP A 248 1.19 -7.34 15.40
N VAL A 249 2.49 -7.18 15.11
CA VAL A 249 3.01 -6.31 14.05
C VAL A 249 2.79 -6.95 12.68
N ASP A 250 1.93 -6.32 11.88
CA ASP A 250 1.81 -6.60 10.45
C ASP A 250 2.97 -5.95 9.67
N TRP A 251 4.01 -6.75 9.39
CA TRP A 251 5.20 -6.33 8.65
C TRP A 251 4.92 -5.83 7.23
N ALA A 252 3.78 -6.20 6.63
CA ALA A 252 3.40 -5.71 5.31
C ALA A 252 3.00 -4.22 5.35
N ARG A 253 2.50 -3.73 6.49
CA ARG A 253 2.06 -2.33 6.67
C ARG A 253 3.12 -1.40 7.23
N VAL A 254 4.26 -1.92 7.70
CA VAL A 254 5.36 -1.11 8.28
C VAL A 254 5.97 -0.12 7.27
N GLY A 255 5.81 -0.38 5.97
CA GLY A 255 6.24 0.53 4.90
C GLY A 255 5.17 1.52 4.41
N ASP A 256 3.90 1.33 4.75
CA ASP A 256 2.78 2.09 4.17
C ASP A 256 2.39 3.28 5.07
N THR A 257 3.24 4.31 5.07
CA THR A 257 3.02 5.54 5.86
C THR A 257 1.89 6.44 5.33
N LYS A 258 1.19 6.04 4.26
CA LYS A 258 0.19 6.88 3.57
C LYS A 258 -1.16 6.94 4.26
N GLU A 259 -1.52 5.94 5.06
CA GLU A 259 -2.83 5.88 5.74
C GLU A 259 -2.86 6.59 7.11
N MET A 260 -1.70 6.95 7.66
CA MET A 260 -1.61 7.58 8.99
C MET A 260 -1.48 9.11 8.90
N GLU A 261 -2.30 9.85 9.66
CA GLU A 261 -2.17 11.31 9.74
C GLU A 261 -0.73 11.71 10.12
N THR A 262 -0.13 12.60 9.32
CA THR A 262 1.30 12.96 9.41
C THR A 262 1.69 13.49 10.80
N LYS A 263 0.77 14.18 11.49
CA LYS A 263 0.96 14.69 12.86
C LYS A 263 0.99 13.58 13.91
N ARG A 264 0.15 12.55 13.74
CA ARG A 264 0.10 11.36 14.61
C ARG A 264 1.37 10.53 14.44
N TRP A 265 1.77 10.27 13.20
CA TRP A 265 3.02 9.59 12.87
C TRP A 265 4.26 10.27 13.48
N GLN A 266 4.36 11.59 13.34
CA GLN A 266 5.47 12.36 13.94
C GLN A 266 5.51 12.26 15.47
N SER A 267 4.35 12.18 16.12
CA SER A 267 4.25 12.05 17.57
C SER A 267 4.70 10.66 18.05
N LEU A 268 4.29 9.61 17.33
CA LEU A 268 4.71 8.23 17.62
C LEU A 268 6.21 8.01 17.40
N ILE A 269 6.77 8.53 16.30
CA ILE A 269 8.22 8.48 16.05
C ILE A 269 8.99 9.24 17.15
N LYS A 270 8.49 10.38 17.62
CA LYS A 270 9.11 11.11 18.75
C LYS A 270 9.11 10.27 20.04
N ALA A 271 8.04 9.54 20.31
CA ALA A 271 7.95 8.63 21.45
C ALA A 271 8.84 7.38 21.31
N ALA A 272 9.08 6.92 20.07
CA ALA A 272 9.93 5.75 19.77
C ALA A 272 11.44 6.02 19.88
N LYS A 273 11.90 7.25 19.63
CA LYS A 273 13.32 7.64 19.61
C LYS A 273 14.16 7.26 20.84
N PRO A 274 13.66 7.35 22.09
CA PRO A 274 14.44 6.93 23.26
C PRO A 274 14.68 5.41 23.29
N ASN A 275 13.73 4.63 22.77
CA ASN A 275 13.77 3.16 22.78
C ASN A 275 14.55 2.60 21.59
N SER A 276 14.51 3.27 20.43
CA SER A 276 15.27 2.87 19.23
C SER A 276 16.77 2.83 19.47
N LYS A 277 17.31 3.73 20.33
CA LYS A 277 18.74 3.76 20.69
C LYS A 277 19.25 2.45 21.28
N LYS A 278 18.45 1.75 22.10
CA LYS A 278 18.85 0.48 22.74
C LYS A 278 18.91 -0.65 21.72
N ILE A 279 17.92 -0.72 20.84
CA ILE A 279 17.84 -1.74 19.78
C ILE A 279 18.94 -1.51 18.73
N LEU A 280 19.18 -0.26 18.32
CA LEU A 280 20.25 0.08 17.39
C LEU A 280 21.64 -0.23 17.96
N ALA A 281 21.86 0.03 19.25
CA ALA A 281 23.11 -0.34 19.92
C ALA A 281 23.32 -1.87 19.97
N TYR A 282 22.24 -2.64 20.19
CA TYR A 282 22.28 -4.11 20.15
C TYR A 282 22.60 -4.65 18.75
N LEU A 283 22.09 -4.01 17.70
CA LEU A 283 22.37 -4.35 16.29
C LEU A 283 23.75 -3.86 15.80
N GLY A 284 24.62 -3.38 16.69
CA GLY A 284 25.95 -2.89 16.34
C GLY A 284 25.98 -1.54 15.63
N CYS A 285 24.85 -0.84 15.51
CA CYS A 285 24.79 0.51 14.99
C CYS A 285 25.16 1.51 16.09
N LYS A 286 26.43 1.91 16.14
CA LYS A 286 26.86 3.00 17.03
C LYS A 286 26.18 4.30 16.56
N PRO A 287 25.40 5.00 17.40
CA PRO A 287 24.84 6.30 17.03
C PRO A 287 26.00 7.25 16.75
N THR A 288 26.00 7.88 15.58
CA THR A 288 27.06 8.78 15.09
C THR A 288 27.45 9.80 16.17
N PRO A 289 28.65 9.70 16.78
CA PRO A 289 29.22 10.82 17.51
C PRO A 289 29.90 11.76 16.50
N ALA A 290 30.00 13.04 16.88
CA ALA A 290 30.90 14.00 16.24
C ALA A 290 32.34 13.44 16.16
N PRO A 291 33.19 13.93 15.24
CA PRO A 291 34.38 13.22 14.81
C PRO A 291 35.39 13.12 15.95
N SER A 292 35.51 11.94 16.54
CA SER A 292 36.67 11.60 17.36
C SER A 292 37.14 10.19 16.99
N SER A 293 38.43 10.13 16.71
CA SER A 293 39.17 9.00 16.19
C SER A 293 39.22 7.85 17.19
N SER A 294 38.61 6.72 16.83
CA SER A 294 39.17 5.38 17.10
C SER A 294 38.30 4.33 16.40
N LYS A 295 38.81 3.83 15.25
CA LYS A 295 38.18 2.80 14.42
C LYS A 295 38.41 1.41 15.04
N PRO A 296 37.40 0.53 15.16
CA PRO A 296 37.62 -0.89 15.01
C PRO A 296 37.59 -1.24 13.51
N GLU A 297 38.66 -1.84 13.03
CA GLU A 297 38.87 -2.22 11.64
C GLU A 297 38.06 -3.48 11.32
N ILE A 298 36.86 -3.34 10.76
CA ILE A 298 36.17 -4.45 10.11
C ILE A 298 36.77 -4.59 8.71
N CYS A 299 37.75 -5.48 8.60
CA CYS A 299 38.46 -5.77 7.37
C CYS A 299 37.54 -6.62 6.46
N TYR A 300 36.88 -6.00 5.49
CA TYR A 300 36.40 -6.75 4.34
C TYR A 300 37.60 -7.09 3.44
N PRO A 301 37.68 -8.30 2.88
CA PRO A 301 38.78 -8.68 2.01
C PRO A 301 38.86 -7.67 0.85
N LYS A 302 40.01 -7.01 0.71
CA LYS A 302 40.29 -6.05 -0.36
C LYS A 302 39.89 -6.69 -1.69
N LEU A 303 38.93 -6.07 -2.38
CA LEU A 303 38.57 -6.47 -3.73
C LEU A 303 39.77 -6.18 -4.62
N ASP A 304 40.48 -7.22 -5.03
CA ASP A 304 41.63 -7.09 -5.92
C ASP A 304 41.15 -6.56 -7.27
N MET A 305 41.41 -5.28 -7.54
CA MET A 305 40.99 -4.58 -8.75
C MET A 305 41.54 -5.25 -10.01
N SER A 306 42.69 -5.95 -9.92
CA SER A 306 43.26 -6.69 -11.04
C SER A 306 42.39 -7.88 -11.47
N GLN A 307 41.54 -8.39 -10.58
CA GLN A 307 40.66 -9.53 -10.83
C GLN A 307 39.23 -9.14 -11.19
N ILE A 308 38.85 -7.86 -11.06
CA ILE A 308 37.46 -7.42 -11.31
C ILE A 308 37.08 -7.60 -12.77
N VAL A 309 37.98 -7.23 -13.69
CA VAL A 309 37.73 -7.38 -15.13
C VAL A 309 37.53 -8.85 -15.47
N ALA A 310 38.39 -9.74 -14.96
CA ALA A 310 38.27 -11.19 -15.16
C ALA A 310 36.96 -11.76 -14.57
N LYS A 311 36.56 -11.33 -13.35
CA LYS A 311 35.30 -11.75 -12.72
C LYS A 311 34.07 -11.23 -13.45
N CYS A 312 34.11 -10.01 -14.00
CA CYS A 312 33.04 -9.47 -14.84
C CYS A 312 32.92 -10.24 -16.15
N LEU A 313 34.04 -10.53 -16.82
CA LEU A 313 34.05 -11.33 -18.06
C LEU A 313 33.53 -12.75 -17.81
N ASP A 314 33.90 -13.40 -16.71
CA ASP A 314 33.38 -14.72 -16.33
C ASP A 314 31.85 -14.67 -16.05
N LYS A 315 31.37 -13.65 -15.35
CA LYS A 315 29.92 -13.45 -15.13
C LYS A 315 29.17 -13.19 -16.44
N MET A 316 29.72 -12.40 -17.36
CA MET A 316 29.14 -12.15 -18.67
C MET A 316 29.13 -13.42 -19.53
N SER A 317 30.20 -14.23 -19.48
CA SER A 317 30.27 -15.53 -20.16
C SER A 317 29.25 -16.53 -19.62
N LYS A 318 29.04 -16.56 -18.30
CA LYS A 318 27.98 -17.39 -17.66
C LYS A 318 26.59 -16.93 -18.10
N ARG A 319 26.30 -15.63 -18.04
CA ARG A 319 25.03 -15.07 -18.53
C ARG A 319 24.79 -15.37 -20.01
N LYS A 320 25.82 -15.27 -20.86
CA LYS A 320 25.69 -15.60 -22.29
C LYS A 320 25.35 -17.08 -22.50
N ARG A 321 25.91 -17.98 -21.69
CA ARG A 321 25.54 -19.41 -21.70
C ARG A 321 24.11 -19.64 -21.21
N ASP A 322 23.67 -18.92 -20.18
CA ASP A 322 22.31 -19.06 -19.66
C ASP A 322 21.27 -18.51 -20.65
N VAL A 323 21.57 -17.40 -21.34
CA VAL A 323 20.73 -16.87 -22.43
C VAL A 323 20.65 -17.87 -23.58
N GLY A 324 21.77 -18.49 -23.98
CA GLY A 324 21.75 -19.54 -25.01
C GLY A 324 20.87 -20.74 -24.64
N LYS A 325 20.90 -21.18 -23.37
CA LYS A 325 20.02 -22.25 -22.89
C LYS A 325 18.53 -21.87 -22.91
N ILE A 326 18.22 -20.61 -22.62
CA ILE A 326 16.84 -20.10 -22.70
C ILE A 326 16.41 -20.05 -24.16
N ASP A 327 17.27 -19.58 -25.06
CA ASP A 327 17.01 -19.56 -26.50
C ASP A 327 16.76 -20.98 -27.02
N ASP A 328 17.65 -21.92 -26.72
CA ASP A 328 17.50 -23.34 -27.08
C ASP A 328 16.18 -23.97 -26.57
N ALA A 329 15.65 -23.49 -25.43
CA ALA A 329 14.39 -23.96 -24.87
C ALA A 329 13.16 -23.24 -25.44
N VAL A 330 13.28 -21.96 -25.80
CA VAL A 330 12.17 -21.11 -26.25
C VAL A 330 11.99 -21.17 -27.76
N THR A 331 13.06 -21.31 -28.54
CA THR A 331 13.01 -21.37 -30.01
C THR A 331 12.06 -22.45 -30.52
N PRO A 332 12.08 -23.71 -30.03
CA PRO A 332 11.15 -24.74 -30.52
C PRO A 332 9.69 -24.40 -30.22
N VAL A 333 9.41 -23.80 -29.05
CA VAL A 333 8.05 -23.39 -28.66
C VAL A 333 7.55 -22.26 -29.55
N ALA A 334 8.43 -21.30 -29.86
CA ALA A 334 8.10 -20.20 -30.76
C ALA A 334 7.84 -20.70 -32.19
N GLU A 335 8.64 -21.66 -32.68
CA GLU A 335 8.44 -22.32 -33.97
C GLU A 335 7.09 -23.06 -34.02
N ASP A 336 6.76 -23.86 -33.01
CA ASP A 336 5.46 -24.55 -32.93
C ASP A 336 4.26 -23.58 -32.92
N MET A 337 4.38 -22.45 -32.20
CA MET A 337 3.34 -21.42 -32.19
C MET A 337 3.18 -20.73 -33.55
N MET A 338 4.29 -20.48 -34.25
CA MET A 338 4.25 -19.89 -35.59
C MET A 338 3.62 -20.85 -36.61
N ASP A 339 3.97 -22.14 -36.54
CA ASP A 339 3.39 -23.16 -37.41
C ASP A 339 1.88 -23.31 -37.19
N GLU A 340 1.42 -23.26 -35.93
CA GLU A 340 -0.02 -23.32 -35.63
C GLU A 340 -0.78 -22.07 -36.11
N LEU A 341 -0.19 -20.88 -35.97
CA LEU A 341 -0.76 -19.65 -36.52
C LEU A 341 -0.86 -19.68 -38.04
N LEU A 342 0.21 -20.13 -38.73
CA LEU A 342 0.20 -20.28 -40.19
C LEU A 342 -0.81 -21.33 -40.65
N ARG A 343 -0.98 -22.41 -39.88
CA ARG A 343 -2.00 -23.43 -40.14
C ARG A 343 -3.42 -22.86 -39.99
N MET A 344 -3.67 -22.06 -38.95
CA MET A 344 -4.95 -21.38 -38.73
C MET A 344 -5.28 -20.41 -39.87
N ASP A 345 -4.30 -19.61 -40.31
CA ASP A 345 -4.46 -18.69 -41.43
C ASP A 345 -4.76 -19.44 -42.73
N ALA A 346 -4.04 -20.54 -43.00
CA ALA A 346 -4.30 -21.38 -44.17
C ALA A 346 -5.73 -21.97 -44.15
N GLU A 347 -6.20 -22.43 -42.99
CA GLU A 347 -7.59 -22.89 -42.83
C GLU A 347 -8.62 -21.77 -43.05
N PHE A 348 -8.34 -20.57 -42.56
CA PHE A 348 -9.19 -19.40 -42.78
C PHE A 348 -9.35 -19.09 -44.27
N PHE A 349 -8.25 -19.07 -45.02
CA PHE A 349 -8.30 -18.80 -46.47
C PHE A 349 -9.05 -19.89 -47.25
N VAL A 350 -9.03 -21.14 -46.80
CA VAL A 350 -9.76 -22.24 -47.45
C VAL A 350 -11.25 -22.27 -47.08
N LYS A 351 -11.59 -22.02 -45.81
CA LYS A 351 -12.96 -22.21 -45.29
C LYS A 351 -13.76 -20.91 -45.16
N GLY A 352 -13.11 -19.75 -45.26
CA GLY A 352 -13.75 -18.43 -45.15
C GLY A 352 -14.19 -18.02 -43.74
N SER A 353 -13.81 -18.79 -42.72
CA SER A 353 -13.98 -18.45 -41.31
C SER A 353 -12.93 -19.14 -40.46
N TYR A 354 -12.54 -18.50 -39.36
CA TYR A 354 -11.82 -19.20 -38.31
C TYR A 354 -12.83 -20.14 -37.69
N ALA A 355 -12.68 -21.45 -37.94
CA ALA A 355 -13.52 -22.44 -37.28
C ALA A 355 -13.47 -22.18 -35.77
N GLU A 356 -14.61 -22.26 -35.09
CA GLU A 356 -14.71 -22.24 -33.63
C GLU A 356 -13.95 -23.44 -33.08
N HIS A 357 -12.61 -23.35 -33.04
CA HIS A 357 -11.75 -24.27 -32.32
C HIS A 357 -11.95 -23.96 -30.84
N SER A 358 -13.08 -24.44 -30.34
CA SER A 358 -13.40 -24.59 -28.93
C SER A 358 -12.18 -25.20 -28.25
N THR A 359 -11.76 -24.55 -27.16
CA THR A 359 -10.63 -24.83 -26.29
C THR A 359 -10.67 -26.24 -25.69
N ARG A 360 -10.51 -27.25 -26.55
CA ARG A 360 -10.38 -28.66 -26.21
C ARG A 360 -8.98 -29.18 -26.55
N ALA A 361 -8.00 -28.29 -26.64
CA ALA A 361 -6.62 -28.64 -26.39
C ALA A 361 -6.46 -28.67 -24.86
N GLU A 362 -6.02 -29.82 -24.34
CA GLU A 362 -5.46 -29.92 -23.00
C GLU A 362 -4.59 -28.68 -22.75
N ARG A 363 -4.84 -27.97 -21.65
CA ARG A 363 -4.06 -26.78 -21.30
C ARG A 363 -2.60 -27.23 -21.16
N VAL A 364 -1.81 -27.04 -22.20
CA VAL A 364 -0.38 -27.24 -22.14
C VAL A 364 0.11 -26.14 -21.21
N ASN A 365 0.40 -26.53 -19.97
CA ASN A 365 0.95 -25.60 -19.00
C ASN A 365 2.39 -25.28 -19.43
N ILE A 366 2.76 -24.01 -19.42
CA ILE A 366 4.12 -23.57 -19.78
C ILE A 366 5.15 -24.25 -18.86
N ASP A 367 4.77 -24.54 -17.61
CA ASP A 367 5.61 -25.25 -16.66
C ASP A 367 5.95 -26.70 -17.10
N ASP A 368 5.02 -27.38 -17.79
CA ASP A 368 5.22 -28.74 -18.30
C ASP A 368 6.18 -28.75 -19.50
N ILE A 369 6.14 -27.71 -20.34
CA ILE A 369 7.05 -27.55 -21.49
C ILE A 369 8.47 -27.21 -21.01
N LEU A 370 8.59 -26.34 -20.00
CA LEU A 370 9.89 -25.91 -19.48
C LEU A 370 10.56 -26.94 -18.56
N GLY A 371 9.89 -28.06 -18.26
CA GLY A 371 10.42 -29.12 -17.40
C GLY A 371 10.72 -28.66 -15.98
N ILE A 372 10.05 -27.61 -15.50
CA ILE A 372 10.24 -27.04 -14.17
C ILE A 372 9.28 -27.76 -13.21
N ASN A 373 9.72 -28.90 -12.67
CA ASN A 373 9.09 -29.53 -11.51
C ASN A 373 9.88 -29.24 -10.23
#